data_AF-A0A815VMA2-F1
#
_entry.id   AF-A0A815VMA2-F1
#
_cell.length_a   1.000
_cell.length_b   1.000
_cell.length_c   1.000
_cell.angle_alpha   90.00
_cell.angle_beta   90.00
_cell.angle_gamma   90.00
#
_symmetry.space_group_name_H-M   'P 1'
#
loop_
_entity.id
_entity.type
_entity.pdbx_description
1 polymer ?
#
loop_
_entity_poly.entity_id
_entity_poly.type
_entity_poly.pdbx_seq_one_letter_code
_entity_poly.pdbx_strand_id
1 'polypeptide(L)'
;MNESILYHLFLPHYLPSSTEDDYLLESNHEAEYILLERMKEYFGTLQSTNDANKLPMLEMLTDCVKRWSILQNPREFTISNLQPSIEQLPPGSFLPLYFNAQNAAILIEIEENNIDQPLVSSWQVLLPFEKMTPSVVPHFSCFPVTNYRLNNRSQLSSEVHCELLEDFMHNTIEYFKSSKGSQLFDNVRDVPKSHYICQWWIQLFEGIEVENNCNMVTKFKKKHRRHIRHNDAKLPFRRSGLWMTIKVAFQIILNKRLGDVGTVVYKLLITHFLTYIIFKTHLTISNDLLVHCIRKIVRRLNKIEHLLSSINTKDLDAWLYYTKQDIHMKINQILPKVHWQNNIQADEKKKHLKLETNFELHDSNIYQHLCQKLKDYLNDQIM
;
A
#
# COMPACT_ATOMS: atom_id res chain seq x y z
N MET A 1 -0.01 -14.53 12.10
CA MET A 1 0.38 -13.19 11.63
C MET A 1 -0.11 -12.20 12.67
N ASN A 2 0.73 -11.27 13.14
CA ASN A 2 0.30 -10.27 14.12
C ASN A 2 -0.84 -9.42 13.51
N GLU A 3 -1.95 -9.23 14.23
CA GLU A 3 -3.09 -8.41 13.79
C GLU A 3 -2.65 -6.99 13.38
N SER A 4 -1.52 -6.51 13.92
CA SER A 4 -0.91 -5.23 13.58
C SER A 4 -0.82 -5.00 12.06
N ILE A 5 -0.28 -5.91 11.25
CA ILE A 5 -0.14 -5.68 9.80
C ILE A 5 -1.50 -5.44 9.11
N LEU A 6 -2.57 -6.08 9.62
CA LEU A 6 -3.92 -5.88 9.11
C LEU A 6 -4.44 -4.48 9.42
N TYR A 7 -4.01 -3.85 10.52
CA TYR A 7 -4.34 -2.44 10.81
C TYR A 7 -3.78 -1.49 9.75
N HIS A 8 -2.58 -1.75 9.22
CA HIS A 8 -1.97 -0.90 8.18
C HIS A 8 -2.58 -1.17 6.79
N LEU A 9 -2.96 -2.42 6.53
CA LEU A 9 -3.62 -2.83 5.27
C LEU A 9 -5.08 -2.40 5.21
N PHE A 10 -5.87 -2.67 6.25
CA PHE A 10 -7.32 -2.52 6.29
C PHE A 10 -7.79 -1.24 6.95
N LEU A 11 -7.08 -0.75 7.98
CA LEU A 11 -7.47 0.41 8.79
C LEU A 11 -8.89 0.23 9.37
N PRO A 12 -9.06 -0.63 10.38
CA PRO A 12 -10.29 -0.74 11.16
C PRO A 12 -10.69 0.57 11.85
N HIS A 13 -11.95 0.61 12.31
CA HIS A 13 -12.49 1.74 13.06
C HIS A 13 -11.78 1.88 14.40
N TYR A 14 -11.59 0.76 15.10
CA TYR A 14 -10.80 0.68 16.32
C TYR A 14 -9.36 0.37 15.93
N LEU A 15 -8.47 1.31 16.23
CA LEU A 15 -7.03 1.17 16.05
C LEU A 15 -6.36 0.97 17.42
N PRO A 16 -5.13 0.46 17.46
CA PRO A 16 -4.37 0.36 18.69
C PRO A 16 -4.37 1.68 19.47
N SER A 17 -4.52 1.57 20.79
CA SER A 17 -4.65 2.70 21.73
C SER A 17 -3.37 3.52 21.84
N SER A 18 -2.20 2.90 21.80
CA SER A 18 -0.92 3.59 21.98
C SER A 18 0.03 3.44 20.78
N THR A 19 1.12 4.23 20.77
CA THR A 19 2.28 4.04 19.87
C THR A 19 3.04 2.76 20.18
N GLU A 20 3.05 2.33 21.44
CA GLU A 20 3.73 1.12 21.91
C GLU A 20 2.99 -0.14 21.41
N ASP A 21 1.67 -0.04 21.27
CA ASP A 21 0.85 -1.08 20.62
C ASP A 21 0.99 -1.09 19.07
N ASP A 22 1.67 -0.10 18.49
CA ASP A 22 1.93 0.00 17.05
C ASP A 22 3.30 -0.62 16.72
N TYR A 23 3.27 -1.96 16.64
CA TYR A 23 4.42 -2.84 16.36
C TYR A 23 5.33 -2.38 15.22
N LEU A 24 4.84 -1.55 14.30
CA LEU A 24 5.63 -1.05 13.17
C LEU A 24 6.67 0.02 13.53
N LEU A 25 6.50 0.69 14.68
CA LEU A 25 7.50 1.62 15.21
C LEU A 25 8.50 0.92 16.14
N GLU A 26 8.13 -0.22 16.74
CA GLU A 26 9.00 -0.97 17.64
C GLU A 26 9.87 -2.02 16.93
N SER A 27 9.43 -2.55 15.78
CA SER A 27 10.09 -3.69 15.13
C SER A 27 11.28 -3.34 14.24
N ASN A 28 11.90 -2.16 14.33
CA ASN A 28 12.94 -1.70 13.38
C ASN A 28 12.58 -1.98 11.90
N HIS A 29 11.30 -1.80 11.52
CA HIS A 29 10.76 -2.09 10.18
C HIS A 29 10.76 -3.56 9.73
N GLU A 30 11.17 -4.53 10.56
CA GLU A 30 11.05 -5.97 10.24
C GLU A 30 9.59 -6.37 9.94
N ALA A 31 8.61 -5.78 10.63
CA ALA A 31 7.19 -6.00 10.37
C ALA A 31 6.73 -5.42 9.01
N GLU A 32 7.35 -4.34 8.52
CA GLU A 32 7.11 -3.86 7.15
C GLU A 32 7.68 -4.84 6.16
N TYR A 33 8.90 -5.33 6.38
CA TYR A 33 9.53 -6.29 5.49
C TYR A 33 8.68 -7.56 5.30
N ILE A 34 8.04 -8.07 6.37
CA ILE A 34 7.07 -9.18 6.27
C ILE A 34 5.97 -8.89 5.24
N LEU A 35 5.51 -7.65 5.09
CA LEU A 35 4.50 -7.30 4.10
C LEU A 35 4.98 -7.58 2.67
N LEU A 36 6.24 -7.24 2.38
CA LEU A 36 6.82 -7.44 1.06
C LEU A 36 7.10 -8.92 0.79
N GLU A 37 7.53 -9.67 1.81
CA GLU A 37 7.64 -11.13 1.72
C GLU A 37 6.29 -11.79 1.40
N ARG A 38 5.20 -11.32 2.01
CA ARG A 38 3.86 -11.82 1.66
C ARG A 38 3.42 -11.43 0.27
N MET A 39 3.83 -10.26 -0.21
CA MET A 39 3.61 -9.86 -1.60
C MET A 39 4.37 -10.80 -2.55
N LYS A 40 5.64 -11.12 -2.22
CA LYS A 40 6.46 -12.09 -2.97
C LYS A 40 5.81 -13.47 -3.02
N GLU A 41 5.35 -13.99 -1.87
CA GLU A 41 4.60 -15.24 -1.79
C GLU A 41 3.34 -15.21 -2.65
N TYR A 42 2.56 -14.12 -2.59
CA TYR A 42 1.35 -13.93 -3.38
C TYR A 42 1.63 -13.99 -4.88
N PHE A 43 2.65 -13.28 -5.37
CA PHE A 43 3.05 -13.37 -6.78
C PHE A 43 3.50 -14.78 -7.15
N GLY A 44 4.19 -15.49 -6.26
CA GLY A 44 4.52 -16.91 -6.43
C GLY A 44 3.29 -17.78 -6.69
N THR A 45 2.18 -17.54 -5.99
CA THR A 45 0.92 -18.28 -6.21
C THR A 45 0.23 -17.93 -7.53
N LEU A 46 0.48 -16.75 -8.10
CA LEU A 46 -0.04 -16.37 -9.41
C LEU A 46 0.76 -17.01 -10.54
N GLN A 47 2.04 -17.35 -10.33
CA GLN A 47 2.85 -17.99 -11.37
C GLN A 47 2.38 -19.41 -11.70
N SER A 48 1.69 -20.09 -10.78
CA SER A 48 1.18 -21.45 -10.97
C SER A 48 -0.19 -21.52 -11.68
N THR A 49 -0.75 -20.39 -12.13
CA THR A 49 -2.03 -20.38 -12.84
C THR A 49 -1.85 -20.62 -14.35
N ASN A 50 -2.83 -21.24 -15.00
CA ASN A 50 -2.83 -21.49 -16.45
C ASN A 50 -2.53 -20.22 -17.27
N ASP A 51 -1.74 -20.36 -18.33
CA ASP A 51 -1.26 -19.26 -19.18
C ASP A 51 -2.39 -18.38 -19.76
N ALA A 52 -3.54 -18.98 -20.10
CA ALA A 52 -4.70 -18.24 -20.63
C ALA A 52 -5.29 -17.21 -19.66
N ASN A 53 -5.02 -17.34 -18.35
CA ASN A 53 -5.50 -16.45 -17.30
C ASN A 53 -4.36 -15.62 -16.70
N LYS A 54 -3.19 -15.56 -17.33
CA LYS A 54 -2.01 -14.88 -16.79
C LYS A 54 -2.04 -13.40 -17.16
N LEU A 55 -1.77 -12.53 -16.18
CA LEU A 55 -1.55 -11.11 -16.46
C LEU A 55 -0.28 -10.96 -17.32
N PRO A 56 -0.31 -10.27 -18.47
CA PRO A 56 0.86 -10.19 -19.37
C PRO A 56 2.14 -9.66 -18.70
N MET A 57 2.00 -8.79 -17.71
CA MET A 57 3.11 -8.18 -16.96
C MET A 57 3.48 -8.93 -15.66
N LEU A 58 2.93 -10.14 -15.44
CA LEU A 58 3.09 -10.87 -14.17
C LEU A 58 4.54 -11.21 -13.87
N GLU A 59 5.32 -11.60 -14.89
CA GLU A 59 6.73 -11.97 -14.73
C GLU A 59 7.56 -10.78 -14.30
N MET A 60 7.44 -9.66 -15.01
CA MET A 60 8.10 -8.40 -14.66
C MET A 60 7.72 -7.93 -13.23
N LEU A 61 6.44 -8.00 -12.84
CA LEU A 61 6.02 -7.66 -11.48
C LEU A 61 6.59 -8.62 -10.44
N THR A 62 6.66 -9.91 -10.75
CA THR A 62 7.20 -10.92 -9.85
C THR A 62 8.70 -10.70 -9.63
N ASP A 63 9.44 -10.43 -10.68
CA ASP A 63 10.88 -10.16 -10.60
C ASP A 63 11.17 -8.83 -9.89
N CYS A 64 10.36 -7.80 -10.16
CA CYS A 64 10.41 -6.53 -9.43
C CYS A 64 10.23 -6.76 -7.91
N VAL A 65 9.22 -7.52 -7.51
CA VAL A 65 8.98 -7.82 -6.08
C VAL A 65 10.07 -8.69 -5.49
N LYS A 66 10.59 -9.69 -6.21
CA LYS A 66 11.69 -10.54 -5.74
C LYS A 66 12.94 -9.70 -5.42
N ARG A 67 13.37 -8.86 -6.37
CA ARG A 67 14.53 -7.97 -6.19
C ARG A 67 14.30 -6.95 -5.09
N TRP A 68 13.11 -6.33 -5.08
CA TRP A 68 12.75 -5.38 -4.03
C TRP A 68 12.77 -6.05 -2.65
N SER A 69 12.28 -7.29 -2.52
CA SER A 69 12.28 -7.99 -1.24
C SER A 69 13.69 -8.27 -0.71
N ILE A 70 14.64 -8.60 -1.59
CA ILE A 70 16.05 -8.77 -1.18
C ILE A 70 16.58 -7.45 -0.61
N LEU A 71 16.37 -6.34 -1.32
CA LEU A 71 16.89 -5.03 -0.92
C LEU A 71 16.09 -4.34 0.20
N GLN A 72 14.85 -4.74 0.46
CA GLN A 72 14.09 -4.18 1.59
C GLN A 72 14.34 -4.97 2.89
N ASN A 73 15.08 -6.08 2.84
CA ASN A 73 15.47 -6.81 4.03
C ASN A 73 16.53 -6.00 4.79
N PRO A 74 16.27 -5.58 6.04
CA PRO A 74 17.20 -4.74 6.81
C PRO A 74 18.58 -5.36 7.05
N ARG A 75 18.73 -6.68 6.86
CA ARG A 75 20.01 -7.38 7.05
C ARG A 75 20.79 -7.60 5.76
N GLU A 76 20.13 -7.41 4.62
CA GLU A 76 20.68 -7.73 3.29
C GLU A 76 20.85 -6.47 2.42
N PHE A 77 20.49 -5.28 2.91
CA PHE A 77 20.69 -4.05 2.17
C PHE A 77 22.14 -3.57 2.28
N THR A 78 23.05 -4.27 1.61
CA THR A 78 24.48 -3.95 1.55
C THR A 78 24.85 -3.48 0.15
N ILE A 79 25.96 -2.74 -0.01
CA ILE A 79 26.52 -2.42 -1.34
C ILE A 79 26.67 -3.66 -2.22
N SER A 80 27.14 -4.78 -1.64
CA SER A 80 27.34 -6.05 -2.36
C SER A 80 26.07 -6.65 -2.97
N ASN A 81 24.90 -6.34 -2.40
CA ASN A 81 23.61 -6.76 -2.94
C ASN A 81 22.97 -5.66 -3.80
N LEU A 82 23.10 -4.40 -3.41
CA LEU A 82 22.52 -3.23 -4.07
C LEU A 82 23.10 -3.01 -5.46
N GLN A 83 24.43 -2.96 -5.57
CA GLN A 83 25.13 -2.64 -6.81
C GLN A 83 24.82 -3.66 -7.92
N PRO A 84 24.97 -4.98 -7.71
CA PRO A 84 24.59 -5.96 -8.73
C PRO A 84 23.09 -5.94 -9.04
N SER A 85 22.24 -5.66 -8.03
CA SER A 85 20.80 -5.58 -8.25
C SER A 85 20.41 -4.46 -9.22
N ILE A 86 21.10 -3.31 -9.17
CA ILE A 86 20.94 -2.19 -10.08
C ILE A 86 21.56 -2.49 -11.45
N GLU A 87 22.78 -3.01 -11.51
CA GLU A 87 23.50 -3.32 -12.75
C GLU A 87 22.82 -4.41 -13.58
N GLN A 88 22.16 -5.35 -12.92
CA GLN A 88 21.50 -6.49 -13.57
C GLN A 88 20.01 -6.26 -13.81
N LEU A 89 19.49 -5.03 -13.63
CA LEU A 89 18.11 -4.70 -14.02
C LEU A 89 17.95 -4.87 -15.55
N PRO A 90 17.07 -5.75 -16.02
CA PRO A 90 16.86 -5.91 -17.46
C PRO A 90 16.12 -4.71 -18.06
N PRO A 91 16.22 -4.49 -19.38
CA PRO A 91 15.38 -3.53 -20.08
C PRO A 91 13.90 -3.77 -19.78
N GLY A 92 13.16 -2.69 -19.54
CA GLY A 92 11.76 -2.72 -19.18
C GLY A 92 11.44 -3.04 -17.72
N SER A 93 12.44 -3.14 -16.85
CA SER A 93 12.25 -3.47 -15.44
C SER A 93 12.15 -2.25 -14.52
N PHE A 94 11.67 -2.52 -13.31
CA PHE A 94 11.46 -1.53 -12.26
C PHE A 94 12.03 -2.04 -10.94
N LEU A 95 12.68 -1.14 -10.20
CA LEU A 95 13.19 -1.39 -8.86
C LEU A 95 12.72 -0.29 -7.90
N PRO A 96 11.67 -0.55 -7.12
CA PRO A 96 11.28 0.31 -6.01
C PRO A 96 12.25 0.11 -4.84
N LEU A 97 12.56 1.18 -4.11
CA LEU A 97 13.23 1.13 -2.81
C LEU A 97 12.53 2.08 -1.85
N TYR A 98 12.36 1.65 -0.60
CA TYR A 98 11.79 2.47 0.47
C TYR A 98 12.81 2.68 1.59
N PHE A 99 13.15 3.94 1.82
CA PHE A 99 14.07 4.38 2.85
C PHE A 99 13.25 4.91 4.02
N ASN A 100 12.94 4.02 4.96
CA ASN A 100 12.19 4.36 6.17
C ASN A 100 12.89 5.46 6.98
N ALA A 101 14.22 5.36 7.13
CA ALA A 101 15.03 6.30 7.89
C ALA A 101 15.10 7.70 7.26
N GLN A 102 14.69 7.82 5.99
CA GLN A 102 14.57 9.09 5.28
C GLN A 102 13.13 9.44 4.89
N ASN A 103 12.13 8.65 5.29
CA ASN A 103 10.72 8.87 4.91
C ASN A 103 10.54 9.11 3.39
N ALA A 104 11.32 8.40 2.59
CA ALA A 104 11.42 8.59 1.16
C ALA A 104 11.37 7.25 0.43
N ALA A 105 10.92 7.28 -0.81
CA ALA A 105 11.01 6.14 -1.69
C ALA A 105 11.49 6.60 -3.06
N ILE A 106 12.18 5.69 -3.75
CA ILE A 106 12.56 5.86 -5.14
C ILE A 106 12.00 4.71 -5.98
N LEU A 107 11.82 4.98 -7.27
CA LEU A 107 11.54 3.99 -8.30
C LEU A 107 12.57 4.18 -9.40
N ILE A 108 13.45 3.20 -9.53
CA ILE A 108 14.38 3.12 -10.67
C ILE A 108 13.66 2.35 -11.78
N GLU A 109 13.74 2.86 -12.99
CA GLU A 109 13.20 2.25 -14.19
C GLU A 109 14.26 2.20 -15.29
N ILE A 110 14.37 1.04 -15.92
CA ILE A 110 15.16 0.85 -17.14
C ILE A 110 14.19 0.76 -18.30
N GLU A 111 14.14 1.75 -19.18
CA GLU A 111 13.26 1.70 -20.36
C GLU A 111 13.85 0.78 -21.44
N GLU A 112 12.99 0.12 -22.22
CA GLU A 112 13.42 -0.79 -23.29
C GLU A 112 14.26 -0.09 -24.38
N ASN A 113 13.92 1.17 -24.67
CA ASN A 113 14.58 1.95 -25.71
C ASN A 113 15.75 2.82 -25.20
N ASN A 114 15.91 2.96 -23.88
CA ASN A 114 16.88 3.86 -23.25
C ASN A 114 17.59 3.16 -22.09
N ILE A 115 18.27 2.05 -22.38
CA ILE A 115 18.82 1.13 -21.36
C ILE A 115 19.90 1.79 -20.51
N ASP A 116 20.70 2.67 -21.11
CA ASP A 116 21.81 3.38 -20.44
C ASP A 116 21.37 4.66 -19.73
N GLN A 117 20.13 5.09 -19.88
CA GLN A 117 19.59 6.33 -19.32
C GLN A 117 18.39 6.04 -18.42
N PRO A 118 18.63 5.52 -17.20
CA PRO A 118 17.56 5.12 -16.30
C PRO A 118 16.73 6.32 -15.84
N LEU A 119 15.45 6.06 -15.60
CA LEU A 119 14.55 7.00 -14.96
C LEU A 119 14.52 6.75 -13.45
N VAL A 120 14.65 7.81 -12.67
CA VAL A 120 14.55 7.79 -11.22
C VAL A 120 13.41 8.70 -10.80
N SER A 121 12.37 8.11 -10.21
CA SER A 121 11.30 8.86 -9.55
C SER A 121 11.55 8.85 -8.05
N SER A 122 11.34 9.96 -7.35
CA SER A 122 11.41 9.97 -5.88
C SER A 122 10.24 10.71 -5.25
N TRP A 123 9.84 10.29 -4.04
CA TRP A 123 8.75 10.92 -3.32
C TRP A 123 8.84 10.76 -1.81
N GLN A 124 8.25 11.73 -1.11
CA GLN A 124 7.98 11.64 0.32
C GLN A 124 6.84 10.66 0.59
N VAL A 125 7.03 9.75 1.55
CA VAL A 125 6.08 8.66 1.81
C VAL A 125 5.02 9.04 2.85
N LEU A 126 5.43 9.63 3.97
CA LEU A 126 4.56 10.08 5.06
C LEU A 126 4.66 11.60 5.20
N LEU A 127 3.53 12.32 5.26
CA LEU A 127 3.58 13.76 5.57
C LEU A 127 3.82 13.98 7.07
N PRO A 128 4.48 15.08 7.47
CA PRO A 128 4.63 15.44 8.87
C PRO A 128 3.30 15.87 9.52
N PHE A 129 3.27 15.88 10.85
CA PHE A 129 2.13 16.21 11.69
C PHE A 129 1.63 17.64 11.48
N GLU A 130 2.52 18.61 11.38
CA GLU A 130 2.14 20.02 11.17
C GLU A 130 1.38 20.22 9.86
N LYS A 131 1.82 19.55 8.79
CA LYS A 131 1.13 19.52 7.48
C LYS A 131 -0.14 18.67 7.47
N MET A 132 -0.49 18.02 8.58
CA MET A 132 -1.69 17.20 8.74
C MET A 132 -2.47 17.57 10.00
N THR A 133 -2.35 18.82 10.49
CA THR A 133 -3.28 19.41 11.46
C THR A 133 -4.73 19.18 10.99
N PRO A 134 -5.74 19.18 11.89
CA PRO A 134 -7.11 18.82 11.55
C PRO A 134 -7.77 19.93 10.71
N SER A 135 -7.23 20.19 9.53
CA SER A 135 -7.98 20.79 8.45
C SER A 135 -9.06 19.78 8.06
N VAL A 136 -10.27 20.28 7.88
CA VAL A 136 -11.44 19.50 7.44
C VAL A 136 -11.19 18.82 6.09
N VAL A 137 -10.17 19.28 5.35
CA VAL A 137 -9.82 18.80 4.01
C VAL A 137 -8.79 17.66 4.08
N PRO A 138 -9.09 16.49 3.48
CA PRO A 138 -8.12 15.40 3.42
C PRO A 138 -6.90 15.76 2.56
N HIS A 139 -5.70 15.47 3.07
CA HIS A 139 -4.46 15.67 2.35
C HIS A 139 -4.24 14.60 1.28
N PHE A 140 -3.88 15.04 0.07
CA PHE A 140 -3.55 14.17 -1.06
C PHE A 140 -2.14 14.50 -1.58
N SER A 141 -1.37 13.47 -1.90
CA SER A 141 -0.17 13.61 -2.74
C SER A 141 -0.49 13.19 -4.16
N CYS A 142 0.05 13.93 -5.12
CA CYS A 142 -0.03 13.60 -6.55
C CYS A 142 1.22 12.81 -6.96
N PHE A 143 1.03 11.82 -7.82
CA PHE A 143 2.09 10.95 -8.32
C PHE A 143 1.93 10.75 -9.85
N PRO A 144 3.04 10.48 -10.56
CA PRO A 144 4.42 10.65 -10.11
C PRO A 144 4.71 12.11 -9.72
N VAL A 145 5.71 12.33 -8.86
CA VAL A 145 6.07 13.69 -8.39
C VAL A 145 6.96 14.35 -9.43
N THR A 146 8.23 13.98 -9.45
CA THR A 146 9.22 14.39 -10.44
C THR A 146 10.00 13.15 -10.83
N ASN A 147 10.20 12.99 -12.13
CA ASN A 147 11.03 11.94 -12.70
C ASN A 147 12.30 12.59 -13.22
N TYR A 148 13.43 11.94 -12.98
CA TYR A 148 14.73 12.40 -13.43
C TYR A 148 15.33 11.35 -14.36
N ARG A 149 15.92 11.80 -15.46
CA ARG A 149 16.68 10.96 -16.37
C ARG A 149 18.15 11.13 -16.09
N LEU A 150 18.85 10.02 -15.88
CA LEU A 150 20.30 10.02 -15.75
C LEU A 150 20.94 9.86 -17.12
N ASN A 151 22.12 10.43 -17.28
CA ASN A 151 22.90 10.31 -18.52
C ASN A 151 23.57 8.96 -18.68
N ASN A 152 23.90 8.32 -17.55
CA ASN A 152 24.55 7.02 -17.54
C ASN A 152 24.09 6.18 -16.37
N ARG A 153 23.64 4.96 -16.68
CA ARG A 153 23.23 3.94 -15.72
C ARG A 153 24.29 3.60 -14.69
N SER A 154 25.57 3.60 -15.07
CA SER A 154 26.68 3.30 -14.15
C SER A 154 26.79 4.29 -12.99
N GLN A 155 26.19 5.48 -13.09
CA GLN A 155 26.12 6.41 -11.98
C GLN A 155 25.31 5.85 -10.81
N LEU A 156 24.21 5.11 -11.07
CA LEU A 156 23.41 4.50 -10.00
C LEU A 156 24.13 3.38 -9.27
N SER A 157 25.04 2.70 -9.96
CA SER A 157 25.80 1.57 -9.44
C SER A 157 27.20 1.95 -8.99
N SER A 158 27.54 3.24 -8.96
CA SER A 158 28.83 3.67 -8.43
C SER A 158 28.91 3.40 -6.93
N GLU A 159 30.12 3.09 -6.46
CA GLU A 159 30.38 2.79 -5.04
C GLU A 159 29.87 3.91 -4.13
N VAL A 160 30.18 5.17 -4.46
CA VAL A 160 29.75 6.36 -3.70
C VAL A 160 28.22 6.47 -3.60
N HIS A 161 27.48 6.24 -4.69
CA HIS A 161 26.02 6.32 -4.64
C HIS A 161 25.41 5.12 -3.88
N CYS A 162 25.99 3.93 -4.02
CA CYS A 162 25.56 2.75 -3.28
C CYS A 162 25.81 2.90 -1.76
N GLU A 163 26.98 3.42 -1.36
CA GLU A 163 27.32 3.73 0.03
C GLU A 163 26.33 4.73 0.64
N LEU A 164 26.01 5.81 -0.09
CA LEU A 164 25.03 6.79 0.36
C LEU A 164 23.62 6.18 0.51
N LEU A 165 23.21 5.33 -0.42
CA LEU A 165 21.91 4.65 -0.32
C LEU A 165 21.87 3.69 0.86
N GLU A 166 22.95 2.94 1.11
CA GLU A 166 23.10 2.08 2.29
C GLU A 166 23.01 2.89 3.59
N ASP A 167 23.71 4.02 3.66
CA ASP A 167 23.64 4.93 4.82
C ASP A 167 22.22 5.47 5.02
N PHE A 168 21.56 5.91 3.96
CA PHE A 168 20.17 6.37 4.03
C PHE A 168 19.17 5.30 4.45
N MET A 169 19.44 4.02 4.19
CA MET A 169 18.56 2.94 4.61
C MET A 169 18.63 2.74 6.13
N HIS A 170 19.83 2.82 6.70
CA HIS A 170 20.08 2.46 8.09
C HIS A 170 20.05 3.65 9.05
N ASN A 171 20.47 4.83 8.60
CA ASN A 171 20.68 5.98 9.45
C ASN A 171 19.65 7.06 9.14
N THR A 172 19.07 7.66 10.19
CA THR A 172 18.22 8.84 10.05
C THR A 172 19.05 10.11 10.22
N ILE A 173 18.99 11.02 9.25
CA ILE A 173 19.77 12.26 9.29
C ILE A 173 19.02 13.34 10.08
N GLU A 174 17.75 13.58 9.76
CA GLU A 174 16.96 14.65 10.39
C GLU A 174 15.48 14.29 10.53
N TYR A 175 14.86 14.72 11.63
CA TYR A 175 13.42 14.59 11.89
C TYR A 175 12.69 15.92 11.77
N PHE A 176 11.40 15.88 11.41
CA PHE A 176 10.49 16.98 11.69
C PHE A 176 10.29 17.11 13.22
N LYS A 177 10.42 18.33 13.73
CA LYS A 177 10.01 18.68 15.10
C LYS A 177 8.49 18.79 15.15
N SER A 178 7.85 18.29 16.20
CA SER A 178 6.40 18.46 16.38
C SER A 178 6.11 19.49 17.47
N SER A 179 5.23 20.44 17.17
CA SER A 179 4.70 21.41 18.14
C SER A 179 3.19 21.16 18.35
N LYS A 180 2.73 21.15 19.61
CA LYS A 180 1.30 21.09 19.97
C LYS A 180 0.99 22.28 20.89
N GLY A 181 0.20 23.25 20.39
CA GLY A 181 -0.45 24.30 21.17
C GLY A 181 0.42 25.00 22.21
N SER A 182 1.23 25.99 21.81
CA SER A 182 2.04 26.87 22.69
C SER A 182 3.03 26.23 23.68
N GLN A 183 2.95 24.92 23.93
CA GLN A 183 3.92 24.14 24.67
C GLN A 183 4.82 23.40 23.69
N LEU A 184 6.09 23.79 23.66
CA LEU A 184 7.15 23.02 23.03
C LEU A 184 7.30 21.72 23.82
N PHE A 185 6.72 20.63 23.33
CA PHE A 185 7.17 19.31 23.75
C PHE A 185 8.50 19.05 23.03
N ASP A 186 9.60 19.53 23.63
CA ASP A 186 10.94 19.58 23.02
C ASP A 186 11.48 18.23 22.50
N ASN A 187 10.82 17.11 22.79
CA ASN A 187 11.35 15.77 22.55
C ASN A 187 10.52 14.83 21.66
N VAL A 188 9.39 15.25 21.07
CA VAL A 188 8.62 14.35 20.19
C VAL A 188 9.08 14.49 18.73
N ARG A 189 9.97 13.58 18.32
CA ARG A 189 10.39 13.38 16.92
C ARG A 189 9.21 12.82 16.11
N ASP A 190 8.92 13.43 14.95
CA ASP A 190 7.75 13.08 14.15
C ASP A 190 8.04 12.02 13.06
N VAL A 191 8.35 12.47 11.84
CA VAL A 191 8.81 11.63 10.73
C VAL A 191 10.15 12.17 10.25
N PRO A 192 11.03 11.33 9.69
CA PRO A 192 12.24 11.82 9.04
C PRO A 192 11.93 12.80 7.90
N LYS A 193 12.87 13.69 7.61
CA LYS A 193 12.78 14.58 6.45
C LYS A 193 13.25 13.87 5.19
N SER A 194 12.44 13.93 4.14
CA SER A 194 12.72 13.24 2.87
C SER A 194 13.65 13.97 1.91
N HIS A 195 14.09 15.19 2.24
CA HIS A 195 14.84 16.03 1.29
C HIS A 195 16.23 15.46 0.97
N TYR A 196 16.83 14.66 1.85
CA TYR A 196 18.13 14.04 1.58
C TYR A 196 18.09 13.09 0.38
N ILE A 197 17.00 12.34 0.19
CA ILE A 197 16.83 11.49 -0.99
C ILE A 197 16.12 12.25 -2.11
N CYS A 198 14.98 12.89 -1.80
CA CYS A 198 14.13 13.48 -2.84
C CYS A 198 14.70 14.75 -3.48
N GLN A 199 15.73 15.36 -2.88
CA GLN A 199 16.32 16.61 -3.39
C GLN A 199 17.85 16.51 -3.45
N TRP A 200 18.51 16.22 -2.33
CA TRP A 200 19.97 16.28 -2.24
C TRP A 200 20.67 15.18 -3.05
N TRP A 201 20.39 13.90 -2.77
CA TRP A 201 21.02 12.76 -3.46
C TRP A 201 20.82 12.79 -4.97
N ILE A 202 19.61 13.14 -5.42
CA ILE A 202 19.30 13.26 -6.85
C ILE A 202 20.15 14.33 -7.54
N GLN A 203 20.49 15.42 -6.84
CA GLN A 203 21.30 16.49 -7.42
C GLN A 203 22.80 16.14 -7.51
N LEU A 204 23.24 15.02 -6.92
CA LEU A 204 24.63 14.58 -6.99
C LEU A 204 24.97 13.91 -8.33
N PHE A 205 23.96 13.54 -9.13
CA PHE A 205 24.18 12.92 -10.43
C PHE A 205 24.62 13.94 -11.49
N GLU A 206 25.74 13.66 -12.15
CA GLU A 206 26.25 14.53 -13.21
C GLU A 206 25.34 14.47 -14.45
N GLY A 207 24.91 15.67 -14.89
CA GLY A 207 24.11 15.85 -16.09
C GLY A 207 22.68 15.31 -16.01
N ILE A 208 22.15 15.15 -14.80
CA ILE A 208 20.75 14.75 -14.58
C ILE A 208 19.75 15.72 -15.23
N GLU A 209 18.75 15.18 -15.92
CA GLU A 209 17.70 15.95 -16.57
C GLU A 209 16.34 15.69 -15.91
N VAL A 210 15.50 16.73 -15.82
CA VAL A 210 14.10 16.55 -15.41
C VAL A 210 13.31 16.04 -16.60
N GLU A 211 12.67 14.88 -16.45
CA GLU A 211 11.88 14.27 -17.51
C GLU A 211 10.58 15.07 -17.71
N ASN A 212 10.58 15.92 -18.74
CA ASN A 212 9.48 16.83 -19.04
C ASN A 212 8.30 16.17 -19.78
N ASN A 213 8.38 14.87 -20.13
CA ASN A 213 7.29 14.10 -20.73
C ASN A 213 6.10 13.82 -19.79
N CYS A 214 5.87 14.69 -18.81
CA CYS A 214 4.78 14.69 -17.85
C CYS A 214 3.36 14.66 -18.47
N ASN A 215 3.23 14.94 -19.77
CA ASN A 215 1.95 14.89 -20.48
C ASN A 215 1.50 13.46 -20.83
N MET A 216 2.41 12.48 -20.88
CA MET A 216 2.07 11.09 -21.20
C MET A 216 1.88 10.17 -19.99
N VAL A 217 2.21 10.64 -18.77
CA VAL A 217 2.07 9.82 -17.56
C VAL A 217 0.78 10.13 -16.83
N THR A 218 -0.10 9.14 -16.69
CA THR A 218 -1.38 9.26 -15.96
C THR A 218 -1.15 9.62 -14.50
N LYS A 219 -1.32 10.91 -14.16
CA LYS A 219 -1.22 11.40 -12.80
C LYS A 219 -2.34 10.85 -11.92
N PHE A 220 -2.02 10.45 -10.70
CA PHE A 220 -3.00 9.97 -9.72
C PHE A 220 -2.76 10.55 -8.34
N LYS A 221 -3.82 10.58 -7.53
CA LYS A 221 -3.78 11.09 -6.15
C LYS A 221 -3.86 9.96 -5.14
N LYS A 222 -3.02 9.97 -4.11
CA LYS A 222 -3.18 9.12 -2.92
C LYS A 222 -3.54 9.96 -1.72
N LYS A 223 -4.59 9.54 -1.02
CA LYS A 223 -5.02 10.13 0.25
C LYS A 223 -4.10 9.68 1.36
N HIS A 224 -3.55 10.63 2.10
CA HIS A 224 -2.92 10.39 3.39
C HIS A 224 -4.02 10.25 4.43
N ARG A 225 -4.05 9.10 5.12
CA ARG A 225 -5.00 8.86 6.21
C ARG A 225 -4.22 8.78 7.51
N ARG A 226 -4.53 9.68 8.43
CA ARG A 226 -4.22 9.53 9.85
C ARG A 226 -5.54 9.29 10.59
N HIS A 227 -5.49 8.49 11.63
CA HIS A 227 -6.60 8.34 12.58
C HIS A 227 -6.05 8.74 13.94
N ILE A 228 -6.83 9.54 14.64
CA ILE A 228 -6.51 9.92 16.02
C ILE A 228 -6.64 8.61 16.82
N ARG A 229 -5.57 8.21 17.50
CA ARG A 229 -5.65 7.08 18.44
C ARG A 229 -6.50 7.52 19.63
N HIS A 230 -7.22 6.58 20.24
CA HIS A 230 -7.90 6.82 21.51
C HIS A 230 -6.87 7.01 22.64
N ASN A 231 -7.18 7.80 23.67
CA ASN A 231 -6.39 8.02 24.90
C ASN A 231 -5.01 8.70 24.72
N ASP A 232 -4.97 10.04 24.74
CA ASP A 232 -3.77 10.89 24.95
C ASP A 232 -2.50 10.56 24.13
N ALA A 233 -2.63 9.79 23.05
CA ALA A 233 -1.49 9.39 22.23
C ALA A 233 -0.74 10.62 21.67
N LYS A 234 0.57 10.67 21.93
CA LYS A 234 1.43 11.79 21.52
C LYS A 234 1.44 11.96 20.00
N LEU A 235 1.41 10.85 19.26
CA LEU A 235 1.40 10.80 17.80
C LEU A 235 0.17 10.03 17.26
N PRO A 236 -0.40 10.44 16.12
CA PRO A 236 -1.51 9.75 15.49
C PRO A 236 -1.07 8.43 14.83
N PHE A 237 -2.00 7.50 14.65
CA PHE A 237 -1.74 6.27 13.90
C PHE A 237 -1.42 6.58 12.43
N ARG A 238 -0.37 5.95 11.90
CA ARG A 238 0.07 6.06 10.51
C ARG A 238 0.09 4.69 9.88
N ARG A 239 -0.43 4.62 8.65
CA ARG A 239 -0.23 3.40 7.85
C ARG A 239 1.24 3.24 7.52
N SER A 240 1.63 1.98 7.33
CA SER A 240 2.97 1.58 6.91
C SER A 240 3.43 2.40 5.71
N GLY A 241 4.66 2.92 5.80
CA GLY A 241 5.30 3.66 4.72
C GLY A 241 5.57 2.72 3.55
N LEU A 242 6.08 1.52 3.82
CA LEU A 242 6.29 0.51 2.79
C LEU A 242 4.99 0.13 2.06
N TRP A 243 3.87 -0.01 2.80
CA TRP A 243 2.57 -0.24 2.16
C TRP A 243 2.17 0.91 1.23
N MET A 244 2.46 2.16 1.61
CA MET A 244 2.23 3.29 0.73
C MET A 244 3.11 3.21 -0.52
N THR A 245 4.40 2.89 -0.35
CA THR A 245 5.35 2.70 -1.46
C THR A 245 4.86 1.61 -2.42
N ILE A 246 4.45 0.44 -1.92
CA ILE A 246 3.91 -0.66 -2.75
C ILE A 246 2.76 -0.17 -3.63
N LYS A 247 1.81 0.55 -3.01
CA LYS A 247 0.64 1.07 -3.73
C LYS A 247 0.97 2.16 -4.75
N VAL A 248 2.02 2.93 -4.53
CA VAL A 248 2.45 3.99 -5.45
C VAL A 248 3.25 3.36 -6.60
N ALA A 249 4.28 2.56 -6.29
CA ALA A 249 5.12 1.87 -7.25
C ALA A 249 4.28 1.03 -8.23
N PHE A 250 3.40 0.14 -7.73
CA PHE A 250 2.57 -0.68 -8.61
C PHE A 250 1.59 0.14 -9.45
N GLN A 251 1.06 1.25 -8.93
CA GLN A 251 0.18 2.09 -9.74
C GLN A 251 0.96 2.83 -10.82
N ILE A 252 2.19 3.30 -10.54
CA ILE A 252 3.07 3.91 -11.55
C ILE A 252 3.39 2.88 -12.65
N ILE A 253 3.89 1.70 -12.25
CA ILE A 253 4.28 0.62 -13.18
C ILE A 253 3.10 0.23 -14.07
N LEU A 254 1.93 -0.05 -13.47
CA LEU A 254 0.77 -0.50 -14.22
C LEU A 254 0.16 0.59 -15.11
N ASN A 255 0.10 1.83 -14.65
CA ASN A 255 -0.35 2.94 -15.49
C ASN A 255 0.61 3.18 -16.66
N LYS A 256 1.93 3.07 -16.44
CA LYS A 256 2.92 3.23 -17.51
C LYS A 256 2.80 2.14 -18.57
N ARG A 257 2.53 0.90 -18.14
CA ARG A 257 2.49 -0.27 -19.04
C ARG A 257 1.14 -0.51 -19.70
N LEU A 258 0.04 -0.13 -19.06
CA LEU A 258 -1.32 -0.45 -19.50
C LEU A 258 -2.20 0.80 -19.70
N GLY A 259 -1.62 1.99 -19.61
CA GLY A 259 -2.36 3.26 -19.70
C GLY A 259 -3.50 3.34 -18.67
N ASP A 260 -4.68 3.75 -19.13
CA ASP A 260 -5.87 3.92 -18.27
C ASP A 260 -6.35 2.60 -17.64
N VAL A 261 -6.17 1.47 -18.34
CA VAL A 261 -6.50 0.13 -17.82
C VAL A 261 -5.62 -0.22 -16.63
N GLY A 262 -4.41 0.34 -16.56
CA GLY A 262 -3.45 0.14 -15.47
C GLY A 262 -4.03 0.47 -14.08
N THR A 263 -4.91 1.46 -13.98
CA THR A 263 -5.55 1.82 -12.71
C THR A 263 -6.56 0.76 -12.26
N VAL A 264 -7.26 0.11 -13.19
CA VAL A 264 -8.18 -1.00 -12.89
C VAL A 264 -7.39 -2.22 -12.44
N VAL A 265 -6.37 -2.61 -13.20
CA VAL A 265 -5.48 -3.73 -12.88
C VAL A 265 -4.83 -3.53 -11.53
N TYR A 266 -4.31 -2.33 -11.25
CA TYR A 266 -3.77 -1.97 -9.95
C TYR A 266 -4.79 -2.16 -8.82
N LYS A 267 -6.01 -1.65 -9.00
CA LYS A 267 -7.05 -1.75 -7.96
C LYS A 267 -7.43 -3.19 -7.70
N LEU A 268 -7.56 -4.01 -8.75
CA LEU A 268 -7.91 -5.42 -8.64
C LEU A 268 -6.78 -6.23 -8.02
N LEU A 269 -5.54 -6.08 -8.50
CA LEU A 269 -4.35 -6.74 -7.95
C LEU A 269 -4.18 -6.47 -6.44
N ILE A 270 -4.29 -5.21 -6.02
CA ILE A 270 -4.26 -4.86 -4.59
C ILE A 270 -5.43 -5.49 -3.82
N THR A 271 -6.61 -5.57 -4.43
CA THR A 271 -7.78 -6.19 -3.77
C THR A 271 -7.58 -7.70 -3.63
N HIS A 272 -7.04 -8.34 -4.66
CA HIS A 272 -6.71 -9.76 -4.68
C HIS A 272 -5.65 -10.11 -3.65
N PHE A 273 -4.57 -9.33 -3.57
CA PHE A 273 -3.56 -9.44 -2.52
C PHE A 273 -4.17 -9.31 -1.11
N LEU A 274 -5.02 -8.30 -0.89
CA LEU A 274 -5.69 -8.14 0.40
C LEU A 274 -6.57 -9.35 0.75
N THR A 275 -7.30 -9.91 -0.22
CA THR A 275 -8.08 -11.15 -0.03
C THR A 275 -7.17 -12.34 0.28
N TYR A 276 -6.03 -12.46 -0.39
CA TYR A 276 -5.02 -13.49 -0.12
C TYR A 276 -4.51 -13.40 1.33
N ILE A 277 -4.21 -12.20 1.83
CA ILE A 277 -3.79 -12.00 3.22
C ILE A 277 -4.89 -12.45 4.19
N ILE A 278 -6.14 -12.01 4.00
CA ILE A 278 -7.25 -12.44 4.87
C ILE A 278 -7.39 -13.96 4.82
N PHE A 279 -7.34 -14.56 3.64
CA PHE A 279 -7.45 -16.00 3.46
C PHE A 279 -6.38 -16.75 4.26
N LYS A 280 -5.15 -16.23 4.34
CA LYS A 280 -4.07 -16.83 5.13
C LYS A 280 -4.21 -16.60 6.64
N THR A 281 -4.92 -15.56 7.08
CA THR A 281 -4.94 -15.15 8.50
C THR A 281 -6.28 -15.29 9.19
N HIS A 282 -7.36 -15.60 8.47
CA HIS A 282 -8.73 -15.54 8.99
C HIS A 282 -8.96 -16.40 10.25
N LEU A 283 -8.22 -17.49 10.44
CA LEU A 283 -8.31 -18.36 11.62
C LEU A 283 -7.63 -17.78 12.88
N THR A 284 -6.82 -16.74 12.73
CA THR A 284 -5.97 -16.19 13.81
C THR A 284 -6.36 -14.77 14.22
N ILE A 285 -7.39 -14.19 13.62
CA ILE A 285 -7.78 -12.79 13.83
C ILE A 285 -9.19 -12.72 14.42
N SER A 286 -9.47 -11.66 15.17
CA SER A 286 -10.82 -11.44 15.73
C SER A 286 -11.90 -11.38 14.64
N ASN A 287 -13.09 -11.88 14.97
CA ASN A 287 -14.25 -11.85 14.06
C ASN A 287 -14.61 -10.42 13.64
N ASP A 288 -14.49 -9.45 14.54
CA ASP A 288 -14.78 -8.04 14.25
C ASP A 288 -13.81 -7.45 13.21
N LEU A 289 -12.51 -7.71 13.38
CA LEU A 289 -11.49 -7.32 12.41
C LEU A 289 -11.73 -8.01 11.06
N LEU A 290 -12.05 -9.30 11.07
CA LEU A 290 -12.36 -10.08 9.87
C LEU A 290 -13.54 -9.48 9.10
N VAL A 291 -14.66 -9.18 9.77
CA VAL A 291 -15.84 -8.54 9.17
C VAL A 291 -15.48 -7.18 8.57
N HIS A 292 -14.67 -6.37 9.27
CA HIS A 292 -14.21 -5.09 8.73
C HIS A 292 -13.35 -5.27 7.47
N CYS A 293 -12.45 -6.25 7.47
CA CYS A 293 -11.60 -6.59 6.33
C CYS A 293 -12.45 -6.97 5.10
N ILE A 294 -13.42 -7.88 5.26
CA ILE A 294 -14.33 -8.31 4.18
C ILE A 294 -15.15 -7.12 3.64
N ARG A 295 -15.71 -6.29 4.51
CA ARG A 295 -16.43 -5.06 4.11
C ARG A 295 -15.55 -4.11 3.30
N LYS A 296 -14.25 -4.05 3.58
CA LYS A 296 -13.32 -3.26 2.77
C LYS A 296 -13.10 -3.87 1.39
N ILE A 297 -12.93 -5.18 1.29
CA ILE A 297 -12.78 -5.88 0.01
C ILE A 297 -13.99 -5.62 -0.88
N VAL A 298 -15.20 -5.81 -0.36
CA VAL A 298 -16.43 -5.61 -1.15
C VAL A 298 -16.58 -4.17 -1.61
N ARG A 299 -16.37 -3.19 -0.73
CA ARG A 299 -16.36 -1.77 -1.14
C ARG A 299 -15.32 -1.46 -2.23
N ARG A 300 -14.23 -2.22 -2.32
CA ARG A 300 -13.23 -2.07 -3.38
C ARG A 300 -13.70 -2.74 -4.68
N LEU A 301 -14.30 -3.92 -4.62
CA LEU A 301 -14.88 -4.60 -5.78
C LEU A 301 -15.95 -3.72 -6.44
N ASN A 302 -16.90 -3.17 -5.67
CA ASN A 302 -17.94 -2.28 -6.23
C ASN A 302 -17.34 -1.05 -6.93
N LYS A 303 -16.21 -0.53 -6.43
CA LYS A 303 -15.49 0.58 -7.07
C LYS A 303 -14.76 0.16 -8.34
N ILE A 304 -14.35 -1.10 -8.45
CA ILE A 304 -13.71 -1.65 -9.64
C ILE A 304 -14.78 -1.88 -10.71
N GLU A 305 -15.95 -2.42 -10.36
CA GLU A 305 -17.06 -2.61 -11.31
C GLU A 305 -17.47 -1.30 -11.99
N HIS A 306 -17.60 -0.22 -11.21
CA HIS A 306 -17.91 1.10 -11.76
C HIS A 306 -16.84 1.62 -12.73
N LEU A 307 -15.57 1.19 -12.60
CA LEU A 307 -14.52 1.63 -13.53
C LEU A 307 -14.52 0.79 -14.80
N LEU A 308 -14.79 -0.51 -14.67
CA LEU A 308 -14.85 -1.44 -15.78
C LEU A 308 -15.96 -1.07 -16.77
N SER A 309 -17.07 -0.49 -16.31
CA SER A 309 -18.12 -0.01 -17.21
C SER A 309 -17.69 1.17 -18.10
N SER A 310 -16.56 1.81 -17.80
CA SER A 310 -16.08 3.02 -18.49
C SER A 310 -14.80 2.83 -19.31
N ILE A 311 -14.19 1.63 -19.29
CA ILE A 311 -12.87 1.37 -19.87
C ILE A 311 -12.93 0.12 -20.75
N ASN A 312 -12.29 0.15 -21.91
CA ASN A 312 -12.14 -1.03 -22.77
C ASN A 312 -11.06 -1.96 -22.20
N THR A 313 -11.43 -3.21 -21.89
CA THR A 313 -10.55 -4.20 -21.23
C THR A 313 -10.35 -5.50 -22.00
N LYS A 314 -10.69 -5.54 -23.31
CA LYS A 314 -10.73 -6.78 -24.12
C LYS A 314 -9.53 -7.72 -23.92
N ASP A 315 -8.32 -7.19 -23.89
CA ASP A 315 -7.09 -7.99 -23.78
C ASP A 315 -6.86 -8.59 -22.38
N LEU A 316 -7.64 -8.17 -21.38
CA LEU A 316 -7.53 -8.58 -19.98
C LEU A 316 -8.80 -9.22 -19.42
N ASP A 317 -9.86 -9.38 -20.22
CA ASP A 317 -11.16 -9.85 -19.72
C ASP A 317 -11.07 -11.23 -19.05
N ALA A 318 -10.28 -12.15 -19.60
CA ALA A 318 -10.05 -13.47 -19.01
C ALA A 318 -9.38 -13.37 -17.62
N TRP A 319 -8.31 -12.58 -17.51
CA TRP A 319 -7.61 -12.35 -16.23
C TRP A 319 -8.51 -11.64 -15.21
N LEU A 320 -9.26 -10.62 -15.65
CA LEU A 320 -10.20 -9.87 -14.80
C LEU A 320 -11.28 -10.80 -14.25
N TYR A 321 -11.89 -11.61 -15.11
CA TYR A 321 -12.91 -12.58 -14.73
C TYR A 321 -12.36 -13.60 -13.74
N TYR A 322 -11.24 -14.25 -14.07
CA TYR A 322 -10.60 -15.24 -13.20
C TYR A 322 -10.25 -14.65 -11.82
N THR A 323 -9.64 -13.46 -11.79
CA THR A 323 -9.22 -12.82 -10.55
C THR A 323 -10.42 -12.44 -9.67
N LYS A 324 -11.52 -11.96 -10.26
CA LYS A 324 -12.75 -11.72 -9.51
C LYS A 324 -13.32 -13.01 -8.94
N GLN A 325 -13.41 -14.07 -9.74
CA GLN A 325 -13.93 -15.37 -9.30
C GLN A 325 -13.09 -15.95 -8.15
N ASP A 326 -11.76 -15.88 -8.23
CA ASP A 326 -10.91 -16.33 -7.12
C ASP A 326 -11.11 -15.49 -5.85
N ILE A 327 -11.29 -14.17 -5.97
CA ILE A 327 -11.65 -13.31 -4.83
C ILE A 327 -12.98 -13.75 -4.21
N HIS A 328 -14.02 -13.95 -5.02
CA HIS A 328 -15.34 -14.37 -4.56
C HIS A 328 -15.29 -15.75 -3.88
N MET A 329 -14.61 -16.71 -4.50
CA MET A 329 -14.40 -18.04 -3.94
C MET A 329 -13.72 -17.98 -2.58
N LYS A 330 -12.62 -17.21 -2.45
CA LYS A 330 -11.91 -17.05 -1.18
C LYS A 330 -12.77 -16.37 -0.12
N ILE A 331 -13.52 -15.33 -0.48
CA ILE A 331 -14.46 -14.67 0.44
C ILE A 331 -15.51 -15.67 0.95
N ASN A 332 -16.06 -16.52 0.08
CA ASN A 332 -17.04 -17.53 0.45
C ASN A 332 -16.47 -18.64 1.35
N GLN A 333 -15.17 -18.93 1.22
CA GLN A 333 -14.47 -19.87 2.11
C GLN A 333 -14.13 -19.23 3.47
N ILE A 334 -13.83 -17.94 3.50
CA ILE A 334 -13.49 -17.18 4.71
C ILE A 334 -14.74 -16.90 5.55
N LEU A 335 -15.84 -16.52 4.91
CA LEU A 335 -17.11 -16.28 5.58
C LEU A 335 -17.53 -17.59 6.27
N PRO A 336 -17.69 -17.59 7.61
CA PRO A 336 -18.13 -18.79 8.29
C PRO A 336 -19.43 -19.26 7.66
N LYS A 337 -19.49 -20.52 7.23
CA LYS A 337 -20.77 -21.17 6.93
C LYS A 337 -21.61 -21.10 8.20
N VAL A 338 -22.51 -20.11 8.24
CA VAL A 338 -23.68 -20.01 9.11
C VAL A 338 -23.39 -20.12 10.62
N HIS A 339 -23.00 -19.01 11.26
CA HIS A 339 -23.30 -18.79 12.70
C HIS A 339 -23.34 -17.30 13.08
N TRP A 340 -22.60 -16.43 12.39
CA TRP A 340 -22.58 -14.99 12.70
C TRP A 340 -23.91 -14.27 12.39
N GLN A 341 -24.67 -14.73 11.38
CA GLN A 341 -26.02 -14.23 11.09
C GLN A 341 -27.00 -14.56 12.23
N ASN A 342 -26.85 -15.72 12.86
CA ASN A 342 -27.63 -16.11 14.03
C ASN A 342 -27.23 -15.31 15.27
N ASN A 343 -25.94 -14.96 15.41
CA ASN A 343 -25.46 -14.11 16.51
C ASN A 343 -25.95 -12.65 16.36
N ILE A 344 -25.98 -12.10 15.15
CA ILE A 344 -26.57 -10.77 14.89
C ILE A 344 -28.08 -10.79 15.20
N GLN A 345 -28.82 -11.81 14.75
CA GLN A 345 -30.23 -11.95 15.08
C GLN A 345 -30.49 -12.19 16.58
N ALA A 346 -29.59 -12.90 17.28
CA ALA A 346 -29.67 -13.12 18.73
C ALA A 346 -29.37 -11.83 19.51
N ASP A 347 -28.42 -11.01 19.05
CA ASP A 347 -28.11 -9.70 19.63
C ASP A 347 -29.22 -8.67 19.35
N GLU A 348 -29.85 -8.72 18.17
CA GLU A 348 -31.05 -7.93 17.86
C GLU A 348 -32.24 -8.33 18.75
N LYS A 349 -32.47 -9.63 18.95
CA LYS A 349 -33.49 -10.14 19.89
C LYS A 349 -33.19 -9.75 21.35
N LYS A 350 -31.92 -9.78 21.78
CA LYS A 350 -31.50 -9.32 23.11
C LYS A 350 -31.63 -7.82 23.31
N LYS A 351 -31.37 -7.01 22.27
CA LYS A 351 -31.57 -5.55 22.30
C LYS A 351 -33.05 -5.19 22.32
N HIS A 352 -33.90 -5.91 21.59
CA HIS A 352 -35.35 -5.74 21.67
C HIS A 352 -35.94 -6.14 23.03
N LEU A 353 -35.30 -7.02 23.79
CA LEU A 353 -35.72 -7.34 25.16
C LEU A 353 -35.20 -6.35 26.24
N LYS A 354 -34.32 -5.40 25.89
CA LYS A 354 -33.66 -4.50 26.87
C LYS A 354 -33.86 -3.01 26.60
N LEU A 355 -34.64 -2.62 25.59
CA LEU A 355 -34.92 -1.23 25.27
C LEU A 355 -36.35 -0.83 25.65
N GLU A 356 -36.65 -0.93 26.94
CA GLU A 356 -37.51 0.00 27.65
C GLU A 356 -36.61 0.82 28.59
N THR A 357 -35.98 1.87 28.08
CA THR A 357 -35.64 3.10 28.82
C THR A 357 -34.89 4.08 27.90
N ASN A 358 -35.61 5.16 27.58
CA ASN A 358 -35.22 6.47 27.04
C ASN A 358 -33.72 6.75 26.85
N PHE A 359 -33.27 6.66 25.59
CA PHE A 359 -32.30 7.58 25.02
C PHE A 359 -32.67 7.81 23.55
N GLU A 360 -33.20 9.00 23.24
CA GLU A 360 -33.47 9.43 21.87
C GLU A 360 -32.15 9.70 21.14
N LEU A 361 -31.77 8.77 20.27
CA LEU A 361 -30.80 8.98 19.21
C LEU A 361 -31.57 8.92 17.89
N HIS A 362 -31.88 10.10 17.35
CA HIS A 362 -32.41 10.32 16.01
C HIS A 362 -31.37 9.93 14.95
N ASP A 363 -31.08 8.64 14.78
CA ASP A 363 -30.80 8.01 13.48
C ASP A 363 -30.67 6.47 13.65
N SER A 364 -31.80 5.77 13.73
CA SER A 364 -31.84 4.30 13.80
C SER A 364 -31.38 3.59 12.52
N ASN A 365 -31.10 4.34 11.44
CA ASN A 365 -30.64 3.80 10.15
C ASN A 365 -29.13 3.60 10.04
N ILE A 366 -28.32 4.03 11.02
CA ILE A 366 -26.86 3.86 10.95
C ILE A 366 -26.44 2.40 11.16
N TYR A 367 -27.26 1.61 11.87
CA TYR A 367 -26.94 0.22 12.25
C TYR A 367 -27.77 -0.85 11.52
N GLN A 368 -28.85 -0.49 10.81
CA GLN A 368 -29.62 -1.43 9.98
C GLN A 368 -28.89 -1.75 8.66
N HIS A 369 -28.06 -2.79 8.75
CA HIS A 369 -27.76 -3.79 7.73
C HIS A 369 -27.03 -3.39 6.41
N LEU A 370 -25.71 -3.13 6.53
CA LEU A 370 -24.73 -3.28 5.44
C LEU A 370 -24.47 -4.75 5.03
N CYS A 371 -24.79 -5.71 5.89
CA CYS A 371 -24.52 -7.13 5.64
C CYS A 371 -25.55 -7.79 4.71
N GLN A 372 -26.81 -7.29 4.69
CA GLN A 372 -27.81 -7.78 3.73
C GLN A 372 -27.44 -7.30 2.32
N LYS A 373 -27.12 -6.01 2.16
CA LYS A 373 -26.56 -5.49 0.89
C LYS A 373 -25.29 -6.19 0.42
N LEU A 374 -24.43 -6.62 1.35
CA LEU A 374 -23.25 -7.43 1.03
C LEU A 374 -23.65 -8.83 0.52
N LYS A 375 -24.61 -9.47 1.18
CA LYS A 375 -25.13 -10.79 0.81
C LYS A 375 -25.85 -10.74 -0.55
N ASP A 376 -26.71 -9.73 -0.74
CA ASP A 376 -27.41 -9.48 -2.00
C ASP A 376 -26.40 -9.22 -3.13
N TYR A 377 -25.40 -8.36 -2.91
CA TYR A 377 -24.31 -8.14 -3.87
C TYR A 377 -23.52 -9.42 -4.21
N LEU A 378 -23.23 -10.28 -3.23
CA LEU A 378 -22.54 -11.54 -3.49
C LEU A 378 -23.43 -12.56 -4.23
N ASN A 379 -24.74 -12.53 -3.99
CA ASN A 379 -25.70 -13.44 -4.62
C ASN A 379 -26.07 -12.99 -6.05
N ASP A 380 -26.17 -11.69 -6.31
CA ASP A 380 -26.49 -11.10 -7.62
C ASP A 380 -25.36 -11.28 -8.66
N GLN A 381 -24.18 -11.76 -8.26
CA GLN A 381 -23.02 -12.01 -9.13
C GLN A 381 -22.79 -13.51 -9.43
N ILE A 382 -23.65 -14.39 -8.89
CA ILE A 382 -23.56 -15.87 -9.05
C ILE A 382 -24.66 -16.40 -10.00
N MET A 383 -25.63 -15.59 -10.38
CA MET A 383 -26.50 -15.83 -11.55
C MET A 383 -25.96 -15.09 -12.76
#